data_AF-A0A928FZE8-F1
#
_entry.id   AF-A0A928FZE8-F1
#
_cell.length_a   1.000
_cell.length_b   1.000
_cell.length_c   1.000
_cell.angle_alpha   90.00
_cell.angle_beta   90.00
_cell.angle_gamma   90.00
#
_symmetry.space_group_name_H-M   'P 1'
#
loop_
_entity.id
_entity.type
_entity.pdbx_description
1 polymer ?
#
loop_
_entity_poly.entity_id
_entity_poly.type
_entity_poly.pdbx_seq_one_letter_code
_entity_poly.pdbx_strand_id
1 'polypeptide(L)'
;MRQFENAWNDSKNYLVTITLKEKKTYVPKPIDLSDVELSEDLNELREAIAENAHEVWAEGRQKEGWTYGPRRDDVLKQTPDMVAYSQLTDSEKKYDRNMAMNTLKLVKKLGYDLVKREETELYKELIEQLRSAKVDVLCPCCLSRGIKTPVLHHDIFCRECGHKLNIDWSLHE
;
A
#
# COMPACT_ATOMS: atom_id res chain seq x y z
N MET A 1 -23.13 17.75 28.18
CA MET A 1 -23.68 17.12 26.96
C MET A 1 -23.29 17.86 25.71
N ARG A 2 -23.71 19.13 25.49
CA ARG A 2 -23.36 19.90 24.28
C ARG A 2 -21.87 19.94 23.89
N GLN A 3 -20.96 20.11 24.85
CA GLN A 3 -19.53 20.13 24.57
C GLN A 3 -18.99 18.77 24.09
N PHE A 4 -19.57 17.66 24.55
CA PHE A 4 -19.20 16.33 24.08
C PHE A 4 -19.76 16.06 22.68
N GLU A 5 -21.04 16.36 22.45
CA GLU A 5 -21.67 16.17 21.13
C GLU A 5 -20.97 16.98 20.04
N ASN A 6 -20.57 18.22 20.35
CA ASN A 6 -19.79 19.04 19.43
C ASN A 6 -18.41 18.40 19.17
N ALA A 7 -17.65 18.05 20.23
CA ALA A 7 -16.34 17.41 20.06
C ALA A 7 -16.41 16.05 19.35
N TRP A 8 -17.51 15.31 19.55
CA TRP A 8 -17.81 14.03 18.89
C TRP A 8 -18.06 14.20 17.40
N ASN A 9 -18.89 15.17 17.03
CA ASN A 9 -19.15 15.50 15.63
C ASN A 9 -17.89 16.07 14.95
N ASP A 10 -17.16 16.96 15.62
CA ASP A 10 -15.94 17.58 15.10
C ASP A 10 -14.82 16.54 14.88
N SER A 11 -14.74 15.51 15.72
CA SER A 11 -13.76 14.44 15.55
C SER A 11 -14.14 13.44 14.45
N LYS A 12 -15.26 13.66 13.75
CA LYS A 12 -15.88 12.69 12.83
C LYS A 12 -16.13 11.35 13.50
N ASN A 13 -16.45 11.38 14.80
CA ASN A 13 -16.67 10.22 15.65
C ASN A 13 -15.41 9.36 15.91
N TYR A 14 -14.21 9.91 15.73
CA TYR A 14 -12.96 9.21 16.04
C TYR A 14 -12.37 9.65 17.38
N LEU A 15 -11.91 8.67 18.18
CA LEU A 15 -10.97 8.83 19.30
C LEU A 15 -11.35 9.85 20.40
N VAL A 16 -12.64 10.13 20.63
CA VAL A 16 -13.06 10.98 21.75
C VAL A 16 -13.12 10.17 23.04
N THR A 17 -12.29 10.54 24.02
CA THR A 17 -12.32 9.96 25.36
C THR A 17 -12.77 11.01 26.37
N ILE A 18 -13.76 10.67 27.20
CA ILE A 18 -14.13 11.49 28.36
C ILE A 18 -13.25 11.05 29.52
N THR A 19 -12.17 11.79 29.77
CA THR A 19 -11.31 11.55 30.94
C THR A 19 -11.86 12.35 32.13
N LEU A 20 -12.52 11.68 33.07
CA LEU A 20 -12.78 12.27 34.39
C LEU A 20 -11.42 12.47 35.08
N LYS A 21 -11.18 13.67 35.62
CA LYS A 21 -9.88 14.25 36.06
C LYS A 21 -8.95 13.35 36.90
N GLU A 22 -9.37 12.17 37.33
CA GLU A 22 -8.65 11.30 38.26
C GLU A 22 -8.48 9.84 37.80
N LYS A 23 -9.01 9.41 36.64
CA LYS A 23 -8.78 8.04 36.12
C LYS A 23 -7.84 8.04 34.91
N LYS A 24 -6.56 7.74 35.15
CA LYS A 24 -5.59 7.34 34.11
C LYS A 24 -5.73 5.85 33.74
N THR A 25 -6.96 5.35 33.60
CA THR A 25 -7.18 3.96 33.18
C THR A 25 -7.44 3.96 31.68
N TYR A 26 -6.48 3.47 30.89
CA TYR A 26 -6.65 3.31 29.46
C TYR A 26 -7.40 2.00 29.16
N VAL A 27 -8.54 2.11 28.49
CA VAL A 27 -9.32 0.97 27.99
C VAL A 27 -9.45 1.15 26.48
N PRO A 28 -8.69 0.40 25.66
CA PRO A 28 -8.78 0.53 24.21
C PRO A 28 -10.16 0.08 23.72
N LYS A 29 -10.71 0.83 22.76
CA LYS A 29 -11.97 0.51 22.08
C LYS A 29 -11.78 0.62 20.57
N PRO A 30 -11.17 -0.39 19.91
CA PRO A 30 -11.03 -0.39 18.47
C PRO A 30 -12.41 -0.42 17.80
N ILE A 31 -12.50 0.12 16.58
CA ILE A 31 -13.71 0.01 15.76
C ILE A 31 -13.93 -1.47 15.45
N ASP A 32 -15.17 -1.95 15.58
CA ASP A 32 -15.54 -3.31 15.21
C ASP A 32 -15.57 -3.45 13.69
N LEU A 33 -14.81 -4.42 13.18
CA LEU A 33 -14.62 -4.73 11.76
C LEU A 33 -15.12 -6.13 11.40
N SER A 34 -15.78 -6.82 12.34
CA SER A 34 -16.28 -8.19 12.14
C SER A 34 -17.35 -8.29 11.05
N ASP A 35 -18.09 -7.20 10.82
CA ASP A 35 -19.13 -7.08 9.79
C ASP A 35 -18.59 -6.60 8.42
N VAL A 36 -17.28 -6.35 8.31
CA VAL A 36 -16.67 -5.92 7.05
C VAL A 36 -16.04 -7.11 6.32
N GLU A 37 -16.57 -7.41 5.14
CA GLU A 37 -16.00 -8.36 4.21
C GLU A 37 -15.22 -7.64 3.09
N LEU A 38 -14.04 -8.15 2.77
CA LEU A 38 -13.21 -7.67 1.66
C LEU A 38 -13.37 -8.58 0.45
N SER A 39 -13.29 -8.03 -0.75
CA SER A 39 -13.24 -8.79 -2.01
C SER A 39 -11.92 -9.55 -2.15
N GLU A 40 -11.90 -10.55 -3.03
CA GLU A 40 -10.71 -11.37 -3.29
C GLU A 40 -9.52 -10.54 -3.79
N ASP A 41 -9.74 -9.52 -4.61
CA ASP A 41 -8.70 -8.60 -5.08
C ASP A 41 -7.94 -7.91 -3.95
N LEU A 42 -8.62 -7.66 -2.82
CA LEU A 42 -8.00 -7.04 -1.65
C LEU A 42 -7.17 -8.03 -0.84
N ASN A 43 -7.27 -9.35 -1.09
CA ASN A 43 -6.38 -10.35 -0.49
C ASN A 43 -4.98 -10.31 -1.10
N GLU A 44 -4.84 -10.06 -2.40
CA GLU A 44 -3.53 -9.85 -3.02
C GLU A 44 -2.89 -8.56 -2.51
N LEU A 45 -3.69 -7.49 -2.45
CA LEU A 45 -3.26 -6.21 -1.89
C LEU A 45 -2.78 -6.36 -0.43
N ARG A 46 -3.45 -7.18 0.37
CA ARG A 46 -3.03 -7.50 1.74
C ARG A 46 -1.61 -8.07 1.79
N GLU A 47 -1.28 -9.05 0.93
CA GLU A 47 0.07 -9.63 0.92
C GLU A 47 1.12 -8.60 0.49
N ALA A 48 0.83 -7.80 -0.54
CA ALA A 48 1.74 -6.74 -0.99
C ALA A 48 2.00 -5.69 0.10
N ILE A 49 0.98 -5.31 0.88
CA ILE A 49 1.13 -4.40 2.03
C ILE A 49 1.98 -5.04 3.12
N ALA A 50 1.75 -6.32 3.44
CA ALA A 50 2.50 -7.03 4.47
C ALA A 50 3.98 -7.20 4.08
N GLU A 51 4.26 -7.56 2.83
CA GLU A 51 5.62 -7.63 2.29
C GLU A 51 6.33 -6.29 2.37
N ASN A 52 5.68 -5.20 1.91
CA ASN A 52 6.28 -3.88 1.97
C ASN A 52 6.48 -3.38 3.42
N ALA A 53 5.58 -3.72 4.34
CA ALA A 53 5.75 -3.40 5.76
C ALA A 53 7.02 -4.05 6.33
N HIS A 54 7.28 -5.30 5.96
CA HIS A 54 8.51 -6.01 6.30
C HIS A 54 9.75 -5.35 5.70
N GLU A 55 9.72 -4.99 4.41
CA GLU A 55 10.84 -4.30 3.76
C GLU A 55 11.17 -2.96 4.43
N VAL A 56 10.16 -2.16 4.77
CA VAL A 56 10.34 -0.89 5.49
C VAL A 56 10.92 -1.11 6.89
N TRP A 57 10.43 -2.13 7.62
CA TRP A 57 10.97 -2.50 8.92
C TRP A 57 12.43 -2.95 8.81
N ALA A 58 12.75 -3.83 7.85
CA ALA A 58 14.08 -4.39 7.65
C ALA A 58 15.08 -3.30 7.22
N GLU A 59 14.68 -2.39 6.34
CA GLU A 59 15.50 -1.24 5.94
C GLU A 59 15.83 -0.34 7.14
N GLY A 60 14.83 -0.04 7.98
CA GLY A 60 15.02 0.73 9.21
C GLY A 60 15.96 0.03 10.19
N ARG A 61 15.78 -1.28 10.40
CA ARG A 61 16.65 -2.09 11.26
C ARG A 61 18.07 -2.18 10.72
N GLN A 62 18.24 -2.32 9.41
CA GLN A 62 19.56 -2.32 8.79
C GLN A 62 20.30 -1.00 9.02
N LYS A 63 19.61 0.15 8.90
CA LYS A 63 20.16 1.49 9.21
C LYS A 63 20.58 1.62 10.67
N GLU A 64 19.89 0.94 11.58
CA GLU A 64 20.24 0.86 13.00
C GLU A 64 21.40 -0.13 13.31
N GLY A 65 21.91 -0.84 12.29
CA GLY A 65 22.99 -1.83 12.41
C GLY A 65 22.53 -3.25 12.74
N TRP A 66 21.24 -3.56 12.55
CA TRP A 66 20.75 -4.93 12.72
C TRP A 66 21.16 -5.84 11.57
N THR A 67 21.43 -7.09 11.90
CA THR A 67 21.84 -8.14 10.97
C THR A 67 21.08 -9.43 11.21
N TYR A 68 21.20 -10.38 10.30
CA TYR A 68 20.67 -11.72 10.50
C TYR A 68 21.40 -12.44 11.64
N GLY A 69 20.63 -13.16 12.46
CA GLY A 69 21.14 -14.18 13.37
C GLY A 69 20.08 -15.23 13.66
N PRO A 70 20.46 -16.45 14.06
CA PRO A 70 19.52 -17.58 14.23
C PRO A 70 18.52 -17.38 15.37
N ARG A 71 18.75 -16.39 16.23
CA ARG A 71 17.88 -15.99 17.34
C ARG A 71 18.02 -14.49 17.53
N ARG A 72 17.01 -13.88 18.15
CA ARG A 72 17.05 -12.47 18.50
C ARG A 72 18.10 -12.21 19.59
N ASP A 73 18.95 -11.23 19.35
CA ASP A 73 19.97 -10.72 20.27
C ASP A 73 20.07 -9.20 20.12
N ASP A 74 19.51 -8.46 21.07
CA ASP A 74 19.45 -6.99 21.01
C ASP A 74 20.83 -6.34 21.27
N VAL A 75 21.75 -7.04 21.93
CA VAL A 75 23.11 -6.54 22.22
C VAL A 75 23.97 -6.62 20.95
N LEU A 76 23.92 -7.76 20.25
CA LEU A 76 24.59 -7.95 18.96
C LEU A 76 23.79 -7.36 17.79
N LYS A 77 22.56 -6.89 18.05
CA LYS A 77 21.59 -6.44 17.04
C LYS A 77 21.38 -7.49 15.95
N GLN A 78 21.00 -8.68 16.37
CA GLN A 78 20.69 -9.78 15.48
C GLN A 78 19.24 -10.22 15.62
N THR A 79 18.60 -10.59 14.52
CA THR A 79 17.26 -11.20 14.53
C THR A 79 17.10 -12.18 13.37
N PRO A 80 16.34 -13.29 13.55
CA PRO A 80 16.07 -14.24 12.47
C PRO A 80 15.28 -13.62 11.32
N ASP A 81 14.58 -12.52 11.57
CA ASP A 81 13.68 -11.89 10.60
C ASP A 81 14.40 -10.96 9.61
N MET A 82 15.73 -10.76 9.73
CA MET A 82 16.53 -10.04 8.72
C MET A 82 16.77 -10.93 7.47
N VAL A 83 15.68 -11.33 6.84
CA VAL A 83 15.58 -12.14 5.62
C VAL A 83 14.49 -11.57 4.71
N ALA A 84 14.40 -12.02 3.47
CA ALA A 84 13.31 -11.59 2.58
C ALA A 84 11.95 -12.03 3.14
N TYR A 85 10.88 -11.23 2.92
CA TYR A 85 9.54 -11.55 3.41
C TYR A 85 9.11 -12.98 3.05
N SER A 86 9.41 -13.44 1.83
CA SER A 86 9.10 -14.81 1.37
C SER A 86 9.67 -15.92 2.27
N GLN A 87 10.79 -15.68 2.93
CA GLN A 87 11.51 -16.61 3.80
C GLN A 87 11.04 -16.61 5.25
N LEU A 88 10.20 -15.64 5.65
CA LEU A 88 9.60 -15.62 6.98
C LEU A 88 8.65 -16.79 7.18
N THR A 89 8.52 -17.22 8.43
CA THR A 89 7.51 -18.22 8.83
C THR A 89 6.11 -17.62 8.73
N ASP A 90 5.09 -18.46 8.57
CA ASP A 90 3.71 -17.98 8.54
C ASP A 90 3.26 -17.31 9.84
N SER A 91 3.85 -17.69 10.98
CA SER A 91 3.58 -17.03 12.26
C SER A 91 4.09 -15.59 12.28
N GLU A 92 5.28 -15.32 11.72
CA GLU A 92 5.80 -13.95 11.64
C GLU A 92 4.98 -13.10 10.67
N LYS A 93 4.67 -13.64 9.47
CA LYS A 93 3.84 -12.93 8.47
C LYS A 93 2.43 -12.61 8.99
N LYS A 94 1.91 -13.42 9.93
CA LYS A 94 0.52 -13.31 10.41
C LYS A 94 0.23 -11.94 11.02
N TYR A 95 1.18 -11.33 11.72
CA TYR A 95 0.97 -10.02 12.31
C TYR A 95 0.76 -8.95 11.23
N ASP A 96 1.66 -8.88 10.24
CA ASP A 96 1.58 -7.90 9.16
C ASP A 96 0.35 -8.11 8.27
N ARG A 97 0.01 -9.37 7.96
CA ARG A 97 -1.22 -9.72 7.24
C ARG A 97 -2.47 -9.26 7.97
N ASN A 98 -2.53 -9.46 9.30
CA ASN A 98 -3.67 -9.02 10.11
C ASN A 98 -3.74 -7.50 10.18
N MET A 99 -2.60 -6.81 10.31
CA MET A 99 -2.52 -5.37 10.29
C MET A 99 -3.01 -4.81 8.95
N ALA A 100 -2.54 -5.35 7.83
CA ALA A 100 -2.98 -4.97 6.49
C ALA A 100 -4.48 -5.20 6.31
N MET A 101 -4.98 -6.39 6.67
CA MET A 101 -6.40 -6.76 6.57
C MET A 101 -7.29 -5.82 7.40
N ASN A 102 -6.95 -5.57 8.65
CA ASN A 102 -7.73 -4.69 9.53
C ASN A 102 -7.70 -3.25 9.03
N THR A 103 -6.59 -2.79 8.46
CA THR A 103 -6.49 -1.46 7.86
C THR A 103 -7.42 -1.32 6.66
N LEU A 104 -7.41 -2.29 5.74
CA LEU A 104 -8.30 -2.31 4.57
C LEU A 104 -9.79 -2.36 4.99
N LYS A 105 -10.13 -3.21 5.96
CA LYS A 105 -11.48 -3.27 6.53
C LYS A 105 -11.90 -1.96 7.17
N LEU A 106 -10.99 -1.30 7.89
CA LEU A 106 -11.26 0.00 8.49
C LEU A 106 -11.56 1.04 7.42
N VAL A 107 -10.70 1.16 6.39
CA VAL A 107 -10.93 2.08 5.26
C VAL A 107 -12.33 1.91 4.68
N LYS A 108 -12.76 0.67 4.44
CA LYS A 108 -14.13 0.35 3.98
C LYS A 108 -15.20 0.73 4.99
N LYS A 109 -15.02 0.41 6.28
CA LYS A 109 -15.94 0.79 7.37
C LYS A 109 -16.13 2.30 7.46
N LEU A 110 -15.09 3.07 7.14
CA LEU A 110 -15.12 4.54 7.13
C LEU A 110 -15.76 5.14 5.87
N GLY A 111 -16.25 4.29 4.95
CA GLY A 111 -16.97 4.70 3.74
C GLY A 111 -16.08 4.99 2.54
N TYR A 112 -14.85 4.49 2.52
CA TYR A 112 -13.96 4.59 1.36
C TYR A 112 -13.91 3.27 0.62
N ASP A 113 -14.04 3.34 -0.70
CA ASP A 113 -13.82 2.19 -1.59
C ASP A 113 -12.40 2.22 -2.16
N LEU A 114 -11.76 1.05 -2.16
CA LEU A 114 -10.47 0.82 -2.81
C LEU A 114 -10.74 0.05 -4.10
N VAL A 115 -10.55 0.74 -5.23
CA VAL A 115 -10.76 0.18 -6.57
C VAL A 115 -9.42 0.20 -7.30
N LYS A 116 -9.05 -0.89 -7.96
CA LYS A 116 -7.84 -0.91 -8.79
C LYS A 116 -8.00 0.15 -9.87
N ARG A 117 -6.94 0.93 -10.12
CA ARG A 117 -6.98 2.05 -11.06
C ARG A 117 -7.50 1.61 -12.43
N GLU A 118 -6.99 0.49 -12.94
CA GLU A 118 -7.42 -0.14 -14.20
C GLU A 118 -8.92 -0.46 -14.31
N GLU A 119 -9.61 -0.65 -13.19
CA GLU A 119 -11.02 -0.99 -13.16
C GLU A 119 -11.94 0.24 -13.17
N THR A 120 -11.39 1.43 -12.93
CA THR A 120 -12.18 2.67 -12.91
C THR A 120 -12.58 3.10 -14.32
N GLU A 121 -13.83 3.56 -14.49
CA GLU A 121 -14.32 4.06 -15.78
C GLU A 121 -13.46 5.19 -16.33
N LEU A 122 -13.04 6.12 -15.47
CA LEU A 122 -12.13 7.21 -15.85
C LEU A 122 -10.82 6.69 -16.46
N TYR A 123 -10.23 5.63 -15.89
CA TYR A 123 -9.01 5.06 -16.44
C TYR A 123 -9.27 4.33 -17.76
N LYS A 124 -10.38 3.61 -17.88
CA LYS A 124 -10.78 2.95 -19.13
C LYS A 124 -10.97 3.98 -20.25
N GLU A 125 -11.66 5.08 -19.96
CA GLU A 125 -11.85 6.21 -20.89
C GLU A 125 -10.51 6.84 -21.28
N LEU A 126 -9.63 7.13 -20.31
CA LEU A 126 -8.30 7.70 -20.56
C LEU A 126 -7.47 6.79 -21.47
N ILE A 127 -7.44 5.49 -21.20
CA ILE A 127 -6.68 4.53 -22.00
C ILE A 127 -7.25 4.42 -23.42
N GLU A 128 -8.58 4.46 -23.58
CA GLU A 128 -9.20 4.46 -24.91
C GLU A 128 -8.87 5.74 -25.69
N GLN A 129 -8.88 6.90 -25.02
CA GLN A 129 -8.43 8.16 -25.61
C GLN A 129 -6.96 8.08 -26.04
N LEU A 130 -6.09 7.51 -25.22
CA LEU A 130 -4.67 7.35 -25.54
C LEU A 130 -4.41 6.32 -26.66
N ARG A 131 -5.24 5.29 -26.79
CA ARG A 131 -5.18 4.31 -27.89
C ARG A 131 -5.67 4.88 -29.22
N SER A 132 -6.72 5.68 -29.16
CA SER A 132 -7.33 6.34 -30.33
C SER A 132 -6.59 7.61 -30.73
N ALA A 133 -5.85 8.23 -29.81
CA ALA A 133 -4.87 9.25 -30.12
C ALA A 133 -3.80 8.69 -31.06
N LYS A 134 -3.37 9.49 -32.04
CA LYS A 134 -2.14 9.19 -32.78
C LYS A 134 -1.00 9.18 -31.77
N VAL A 135 -0.55 7.99 -31.39
CA VAL A 135 0.59 7.87 -30.48
C VAL A 135 1.86 8.13 -31.27
N ASP A 136 2.47 9.28 -31.06
CA ASP A 136 3.69 9.68 -31.75
C ASP A 136 4.94 8.98 -31.16
N VAL A 137 4.82 8.39 -29.96
CA VAL A 137 5.96 7.83 -29.22
C VAL A 137 5.80 6.33 -28.94
N LEU A 138 6.70 5.54 -29.53
CA LEU A 138 6.77 4.08 -29.37
C LEU A 138 7.96 3.70 -28.49
N CYS A 139 7.85 2.58 -27.77
CA CYS A 139 8.97 2.05 -26.99
C CYS A 139 10.13 1.70 -27.94
N PRO A 140 11.33 2.30 -27.76
CA PRO A 140 12.48 2.02 -28.63
C PRO A 140 12.90 0.56 -28.60
N CYS A 141 12.80 -0.09 -27.43
CA CYS A 141 13.15 -1.49 -27.24
C CYS A 141 12.18 -2.44 -27.95
N CYS A 142 10.87 -2.16 -27.93
CA CYS A 142 9.91 -2.98 -28.66
C CYS A 142 9.98 -2.71 -30.16
N LEU A 143 10.17 -1.45 -30.56
CA LEU A 143 10.26 -1.07 -31.96
C LEU A 143 11.46 -1.75 -32.66
N SER A 144 12.61 -1.88 -31.99
CA SER A 144 13.77 -2.62 -32.53
C SER A 144 13.50 -4.12 -32.71
N ARG A 145 12.47 -4.66 -32.05
CA ARG A 145 11.98 -6.03 -32.21
C ARG A 145 10.79 -6.14 -33.18
N GLY A 146 10.43 -5.05 -33.85
CA GLY A 146 9.28 -4.98 -34.76
C GLY A 146 7.91 -4.89 -34.05
N ILE A 147 7.89 -4.70 -32.74
CA ILE A 147 6.66 -4.60 -31.95
C ILE A 147 6.33 -3.13 -31.71
N LYS A 148 5.19 -2.67 -32.22
CA LYS A 148 4.72 -1.30 -31.97
C LYS A 148 4.02 -1.24 -30.62
N THR A 149 4.77 -0.86 -29.58
CA THR A 149 4.21 -0.63 -28.24
C THR A 149 4.10 0.87 -27.97
N PRO A 150 2.88 1.44 -27.96
CA PRO A 150 2.62 2.81 -27.53
C PRO A 150 3.15 3.09 -26.12
N VAL A 151 3.74 4.26 -25.92
CA VAL A 151 4.20 4.74 -24.61
C VAL A 151 3.40 5.98 -24.21
N LEU A 152 2.99 6.04 -22.95
CA LEU A 152 2.23 7.17 -22.38
C LEU A 152 3.14 8.07 -21.56
N HIS A 153 2.77 9.35 -21.40
CA HIS A 153 3.58 10.33 -20.67
C HIS A 153 3.95 9.89 -19.24
N HIS A 154 3.06 9.14 -18.58
CA HIS A 154 3.27 8.64 -17.22
C HIS A 154 3.97 7.28 -17.14
N ASP A 155 4.29 6.65 -18.28
CA ASP A 155 4.93 5.34 -18.29
C ASP A 155 6.42 5.47 -17.96
N ILE A 156 6.83 4.94 -16.81
CA ILE A 156 8.25 4.85 -16.42
C ILE A 156 8.91 3.61 -17.04
N PHE A 157 8.14 2.57 -17.30
CA PHE A 157 8.59 1.32 -17.92
C PHE A 157 7.65 0.91 -19.05
N CYS A 158 8.21 0.29 -20.08
CA CYS A 158 7.43 -0.28 -21.17
C CYS A 158 6.57 -1.43 -20.64
N ARG A 159 5.25 -1.33 -20.83
CA ARG A 159 4.29 -2.36 -20.41
C ARG A 159 4.48 -3.73 -21.07
N GLU A 160 5.14 -3.78 -22.23
CA GLU A 160 5.37 -5.01 -22.98
C GLU A 160 6.70 -5.68 -22.62
N CYS A 161 7.79 -4.92 -22.52
CA CYS A 161 9.14 -5.48 -22.36
C CYS A 161 9.84 -5.13 -21.05
N GLY A 162 9.22 -4.33 -20.18
CA GLY A 162 9.80 -3.88 -18.91
C GLY A 162 10.97 -2.91 -19.05
N HIS A 163 11.30 -2.45 -20.25
CA HIS A 163 12.38 -1.48 -20.47
C HIS A 163 12.08 -0.14 -19.80
N LYS A 164 13.02 0.40 -19.03
CA LYS A 164 12.88 1.73 -18.43
C LYS A 164 12.87 2.81 -19.52
N LEU A 165 11.81 3.60 -19.55
CA LEU A 165 11.57 4.64 -20.54
C LEU A 165 12.22 5.94 -20.07
N ASN A 166 13.20 6.43 -20.81
CA ASN A 166 13.82 7.74 -20.61
C ASN A 166 13.39 8.67 -21.76
N ILE A 167 12.11 9.04 -21.78
CA ILE A 167 11.53 9.87 -22.84
C ILE A 167 11.47 11.31 -22.37
N ASP A 168 12.04 12.21 -23.16
CA ASP A 168 11.90 13.65 -22.95
C ASP A 168 10.62 14.13 -23.62
N TRP A 169 9.56 14.28 -22.82
CA TRP A 169 8.25 14.68 -23.32
C TRP A 169 8.18 16.14 -23.76
N SER A 170 9.14 16.99 -23.39
CA SER A 170 9.20 18.38 -23.84
C SER A 170 9.45 18.52 -25.35
N LEU A 171 9.91 17.45 -26.00
CA LEU A 171 10.13 17.38 -27.45
C LEU A 171 8.89 16.94 -28.23
N HIS A 172 7.77 16.67 -27.54
CA HIS A 172 6.55 16.09 -28.10
C HIS A 172 5.28 16.93 -27.80
N GLU A 173 5.43 18.13 -27.24
CA GLU A 173 4.40 19.17 -27.05
C GLU A 173 4.52 20.28 -28.12
#